data_AF-A0A240E6Z2-F1
#
_entry.id   AF-A0A240E6Z2-F1
#
_cell.length_a   1.000
_cell.length_b   1.000
_cell.length_c   1.000
_cell.angle_alpha   90.00
_cell.angle_beta   90.00
_cell.angle_gamma   90.00
#
_symmetry.space_group_name_H-M   'P 1'
#
loop_
_entity.id
_entity.type
_entity.pdbx_description
1 polymer ?
#
loop_
_entity_poly.entity_id
_entity_poly.type
_entity_poly.pdbx_seq_one_letter_code
_entity_poly.pdbx_strand_id
1 'polypeptide(L)'
;MTANILQPNQLEFFNQVEQAWQQQHFERIILSQYQGEIAKLEKITVRSIVLKDQTLLNVVYRYQTQDITKNYSWHEFSALLQEWLNQCQQINLFTEGREIQLKYKKGQWKLSQSKHKSNAVVQALPQSHDRNKKRWIAQDRLFLQLLGITDQKHEIIPSMARKWKQINKFVEIFAGAIEQAQLKQQGDLHVVDFGSGKGYLTCAVYDYLLGQHLQPHVTGVELREELVKFCQNVAQQAGYDQLNFFQGDVRSYFPEKTDVMIALHACDVATDFAIHTGIRLGAKVIMCAPCCHKELRPQLQAPQVLKPMLQFGVHAGQQAEMLTDTLRALLLQAYGYETKVLEFVSLEHTSKNKMILATRQQSFKQVDQNILDQVQQLKTFYGIEKHTLELLLKDLPVDQKIGCAC
;
A
#
# COMPACT_ATOMS: atom_id res chain seq x y z
N MET A 1 0.22 -0.14 -52.16
CA MET A 1 -0.12 0.31 -50.79
C MET A 1 -1.21 1.36 -50.95
N THR A 2 -2.46 0.95 -50.88
CA THR A 2 -3.61 1.87 -50.88
C THR A 2 -3.50 2.78 -49.67
N ALA A 3 -3.34 4.09 -49.88
CA ALA A 3 -3.50 5.06 -48.82
C ALA A 3 -4.86 4.80 -48.16
N ASN A 4 -4.87 4.54 -46.85
CA ASN A 4 -6.10 4.37 -46.08
C ASN A 4 -6.82 5.73 -46.04
N ILE A 5 -7.65 6.00 -47.04
CA ILE A 5 -8.44 7.23 -47.12
C ILE A 5 -9.53 7.15 -46.05
N LEU A 6 -9.42 8.01 -45.03
CA LEU A 6 -10.46 8.15 -44.02
C LEU A 6 -11.76 8.65 -44.66
N GLN A 7 -12.88 8.05 -44.30
CA GLN A 7 -14.21 8.55 -44.68
C GLN A 7 -14.50 9.88 -43.98
N PRO A 8 -15.46 10.70 -44.48
CA PRO A 8 -15.73 12.03 -43.94
C PRO A 8 -15.88 12.10 -42.42
N ASN A 9 -16.66 11.19 -41.82
CA ASN A 9 -16.87 11.15 -40.37
C ASN A 9 -15.64 10.66 -39.58
N GLN A 10 -14.79 9.81 -40.18
CA GLN A 10 -13.52 9.40 -39.56
C GLN A 10 -12.50 10.54 -39.60
N LEU A 11 -12.45 11.30 -40.70
CA LEU A 11 -11.61 12.48 -40.83
C LEU A 11 -12.06 13.59 -39.87
N GLU A 12 -13.37 13.82 -39.75
CA GLU A 12 -13.93 14.76 -38.78
C GLU A 12 -13.57 14.35 -37.35
N PHE A 13 -13.73 13.07 -37.00
CA PHE A 13 -13.32 12.58 -35.68
C PHE A 13 -11.81 12.76 -35.43
N PHE A 14 -10.97 12.45 -36.41
CA PHE A 14 -9.51 12.63 -36.31
C PHE A 14 -9.16 14.09 -36.01
N ASN A 15 -9.78 15.03 -36.73
CA ASN A 15 -9.58 16.46 -36.51
C ASN A 15 -10.05 16.91 -35.12
N GLN A 16 -11.14 16.34 -34.60
CA GLN A 16 -11.60 16.61 -33.22
C GLN A 16 -10.61 16.10 -32.17
N VAL A 17 -9.96 14.96 -32.42
CA VAL A 17 -8.89 14.46 -31.54
C VAL A 17 -7.68 15.38 -31.56
N GLU A 18 -7.26 15.81 -32.74
CA GLU A 18 -6.14 16.76 -32.92
C GLU A 18 -6.42 18.09 -32.23
N GLN A 19 -7.61 18.64 -32.44
CA GLN A 19 -8.03 19.88 -31.79
C GLN A 19 -8.06 19.73 -30.26
N ALA A 20 -8.61 18.62 -29.75
CA ALA A 20 -8.64 18.36 -28.31
C ALA A 20 -7.23 18.26 -27.70
N TRP A 21 -6.28 17.64 -28.43
CA TRP A 21 -4.88 17.55 -28.01
C TRP A 21 -4.20 18.92 -28.00
N GLN A 22 -4.30 19.68 -29.10
CA GLN A 22 -3.68 21.01 -29.24
C GLN A 22 -4.23 22.02 -28.22
N GLN A 23 -5.54 21.95 -27.92
CA GLN A 23 -6.21 22.82 -26.94
C GLN A 23 -6.10 22.32 -25.49
N GLN A 24 -5.37 21.22 -25.24
CA GLN A 24 -5.21 20.62 -23.90
C GLN A 24 -6.55 20.21 -23.22
N HIS A 25 -7.59 19.95 -24.01
CA HIS A 25 -8.90 19.48 -23.52
C HIS A 25 -9.09 17.96 -23.70
N PHE A 26 -8.01 17.25 -24.03
CA PHE A 26 -8.01 15.80 -24.22
C PHE A 26 -8.03 15.06 -22.88
N GLU A 27 -9.11 14.33 -22.57
CA GLU A 27 -9.15 13.47 -21.37
C GLU A 27 -8.72 12.04 -21.70
N ARG A 28 -9.40 11.41 -22.66
CA ARG A 28 -9.24 9.99 -22.98
C ARG A 28 -9.78 9.65 -24.36
N ILE A 29 -9.16 8.67 -25.03
CA ILE A 29 -9.82 7.90 -26.11
C ILE A 29 -9.98 6.45 -25.69
N ILE A 30 -11.12 5.86 -26.05
CA ILE A 30 -11.35 4.42 -26.00
C ILE A 30 -11.63 3.93 -27.41
N LEU A 31 -10.83 2.97 -27.88
CA LEU A 31 -11.08 2.23 -29.11
C LEU A 31 -11.45 0.79 -28.77
N SER A 32 -12.54 0.31 -29.34
CA SER A 32 -13.16 -0.97 -29.00
C SER A 32 -13.69 -1.66 -30.26
N GLN A 33 -13.94 -2.97 -30.16
CA GLN A 33 -14.30 -3.82 -31.30
C GLN A 33 -13.21 -3.81 -32.37
N TYR A 34 -11.99 -4.16 -31.94
CA TYR A 34 -10.83 -4.26 -32.82
C TYR A 34 -10.96 -5.44 -33.79
N GLN A 35 -10.63 -5.23 -35.05
CA GLN A 35 -10.71 -6.17 -36.17
C GLN A 35 -9.43 -6.20 -37.03
N GLY A 36 -8.33 -5.63 -36.52
CA GLY A 36 -7.03 -5.68 -37.20
C GLY A 36 -6.26 -6.98 -36.93
N GLU A 37 -5.00 -7.00 -37.37
CA GLU A 37 -4.16 -8.21 -37.40
C GLU A 37 -3.55 -8.57 -36.02
N ILE A 38 -3.63 -7.67 -35.03
CA ILE A 38 -3.09 -7.94 -33.69
C ILE A 38 -3.97 -8.96 -32.97
N ALA A 39 -3.47 -10.19 -32.87
CA ALA A 39 -4.17 -11.29 -32.22
C ALA A 39 -4.54 -10.97 -30.76
N LYS A 40 -5.78 -11.29 -30.38
CA LYS A 40 -6.33 -11.19 -29.02
C LYS A 40 -6.36 -9.78 -28.41
N LEU A 41 -6.22 -8.73 -29.21
CA LEU A 41 -6.39 -7.36 -28.74
C LEU A 41 -7.89 -7.05 -28.61
N GLU A 42 -8.34 -6.67 -27.42
CA GLU A 42 -9.75 -6.41 -27.14
C GLU A 42 -10.09 -4.91 -27.21
N LYS A 43 -9.20 -4.09 -26.67
CA LYS A 43 -9.45 -2.66 -26.43
C LYS A 43 -8.15 -1.87 -26.36
N ILE A 44 -8.19 -0.63 -26.85
CA ILE A 44 -7.11 0.34 -26.72
C ILE A 44 -7.65 1.52 -25.91
N THR A 45 -6.91 1.95 -24.90
CA THR A 45 -7.23 3.15 -24.11
C THR A 45 -6.07 4.13 -24.16
N VAL A 46 -6.36 5.40 -24.41
CA VAL A 46 -5.37 6.45 -24.59
C VAL A 46 -5.63 7.57 -23.58
N ARG A 47 -4.58 8.07 -22.93
CA ARG A 47 -4.63 9.24 -22.03
C ARG A 47 -3.41 10.14 -22.25
N SER A 48 -3.55 11.43 -22.01
CA SER A 48 -2.42 12.37 -21.96
C SER A 48 -1.62 12.17 -20.67
N ILE A 49 -0.29 12.21 -20.76
CA ILE A 49 0.63 12.17 -19.63
C ILE A 49 1.78 13.17 -19.87
N VAL A 50 2.41 13.64 -18.80
CA VAL A 50 3.66 14.42 -18.89
C VAL A 50 4.79 13.59 -18.32
N LEU A 51 5.89 13.44 -19.06
CA LEU A 51 7.04 12.64 -18.67
C LEU A 51 8.31 13.41 -19.03
N LYS A 52 9.13 13.76 -18.03
CA LYS A 52 10.35 14.59 -18.20
C LYS A 52 10.09 15.86 -19.02
N ASP A 53 9.06 16.62 -18.64
CA ASP A 53 8.62 17.88 -19.27
C ASP A 53 8.13 17.77 -20.72
N GLN A 54 7.85 16.56 -21.20
CA GLN A 54 7.23 16.33 -22.50
C GLN A 54 5.82 15.72 -22.34
N THR A 55 4.84 16.32 -23.02
CA THR A 55 3.48 15.77 -23.08
C THR A 55 3.43 14.64 -24.10
N LEU A 56 3.12 13.42 -23.63
CA LEU A 56 3.02 12.20 -24.42
C LEU A 56 1.63 11.59 -24.26
N LEU A 57 1.27 10.70 -25.18
CA LEU A 57 0.06 9.89 -25.12
C LEU A 57 0.42 8.50 -24.60
N ASN A 58 -0.09 8.18 -23.42
CA ASN A 58 -0.04 6.85 -22.84
C ASN A 58 -1.12 5.98 -23.47
N VAL A 59 -0.71 4.93 -24.17
CA VAL A 59 -1.57 3.98 -24.85
C VAL A 59 -1.48 2.63 -24.14
N VAL A 60 -2.62 2.14 -23.67
CA VAL A 60 -2.79 0.82 -23.05
C VAL A 60 -3.50 -0.09 -24.03
N TYR A 61 -2.81 -1.14 -24.45
CA TYR A 61 -3.32 -2.24 -25.26
C TYR A 61 -3.79 -3.35 -24.32
N ARG A 62 -5.11 -3.60 -24.27
CA ARG A 62 -5.70 -4.63 -23.42
C ARG A 62 -5.92 -5.92 -24.17
N TYR A 63 -5.31 -6.98 -23.67
CA TYR A 63 -5.47 -8.35 -24.13
C TYR A 63 -6.20 -9.17 -23.06
N GLN A 64 -6.67 -10.37 -23.43
CA GLN A 64 -7.40 -11.26 -22.52
C GLN A 64 -6.62 -11.60 -21.22
N THR A 65 -5.29 -11.68 -21.27
CA THR A 65 -4.46 -12.13 -20.14
C THR A 65 -3.45 -11.10 -19.65
N GLN A 66 -3.31 -9.96 -20.33
CA GLN A 66 -2.30 -8.94 -19.98
C GLN A 66 -2.62 -7.58 -20.61
N ASP A 67 -2.11 -6.51 -19.99
CA ASP A 67 -2.14 -5.15 -20.54
C ASP A 67 -0.71 -4.72 -20.92
N ILE A 68 -0.51 -4.21 -22.14
CA ILE A 68 0.77 -3.63 -22.58
C ILE A 68 0.62 -2.12 -22.63
N THR A 69 1.56 -1.39 -22.04
CA THR A 69 1.55 0.08 -22.00
C THR A 69 2.72 0.64 -22.80
N LYS A 70 2.46 1.60 -23.68
CA LYS A 70 3.48 2.35 -24.45
C LYS A 70 3.16 3.83 -24.43
N ASN A 71 4.20 4.67 -24.55
CA ASN A 71 4.06 6.12 -24.61
C ASN A 71 4.46 6.58 -26.01
N TYR A 72 3.67 7.48 -26.59
CA TYR A 72 3.87 8.00 -27.93
C TYR A 72 3.84 9.52 -27.94
N SER A 73 4.64 10.14 -28.80
CA SER A 73 4.46 11.55 -29.18
C SER A 73 3.17 11.71 -29.99
N TRP A 74 2.69 12.95 -30.14
CA TRP A 74 1.55 13.24 -31.03
C TRP A 74 1.82 12.75 -32.47
N HIS A 75 3.04 12.91 -32.96
CA HIS A 75 3.43 12.51 -34.31
C HIS A 75 3.31 11.00 -34.53
N GLU A 76 3.78 10.19 -33.56
CA GLU A 76 3.65 8.73 -33.64
C GLU A 76 2.21 8.28 -33.43
N PHE A 77 1.50 8.91 -32.49
CA PHE A 77 0.12 8.59 -32.18
C PHE A 77 -0.83 8.88 -33.34
N SER A 78 -0.65 10.00 -34.05
CA SER A 78 -1.53 10.39 -35.14
C SER A 78 -1.50 9.39 -36.29
N ALA A 79 -0.33 8.83 -36.60
CA ALA A 79 -0.20 7.73 -37.56
C ALA A 79 -0.97 6.47 -37.09
N LEU A 80 -0.79 6.07 -35.83
CA LEU A 80 -1.50 4.92 -35.25
C LEU A 80 -3.02 5.13 -35.21
N LEU A 81 -3.48 6.34 -34.91
CA LEU A 81 -4.91 6.66 -34.87
C LEU A 81 -5.56 6.50 -36.25
N GLN A 82 -4.87 6.88 -37.33
CA GLN A 82 -5.37 6.67 -38.70
C GLN A 82 -5.54 5.19 -39.03
N GLU A 83 -4.62 4.34 -38.57
CA GLU A 83 -4.76 2.88 -38.71
C GLU A 83 -5.94 2.35 -37.88
N TRP A 84 -6.04 2.74 -36.61
CA TRP A 84 -7.09 2.24 -35.73
C TRP A 84 -8.49 2.73 -36.10
N LEU A 85 -8.62 3.89 -36.74
CA LEU A 85 -9.89 4.36 -37.28
C LEU A 85 -10.48 3.37 -38.28
N ASN A 86 -9.66 2.57 -38.96
CA ASN A 86 -10.08 1.53 -39.89
C ASN A 86 -10.20 0.14 -39.24
N GLN A 87 -9.58 -0.07 -38.08
CA GLN A 87 -9.53 -1.36 -37.40
C GLN A 87 -10.50 -1.48 -36.21
N CYS A 88 -11.04 -0.38 -35.68
CA CYS A 88 -11.92 -0.38 -34.49
C CYS A 88 -13.33 0.10 -34.84
N GLN A 89 -14.36 -0.72 -34.67
CA GLN A 89 -15.74 -0.35 -35.05
C GLN A 89 -16.43 0.65 -34.10
N GLN A 90 -15.87 0.89 -32.91
CA GLN A 90 -16.39 1.90 -31.99
C GLN A 90 -15.27 2.63 -31.27
N ILE A 91 -15.26 3.96 -31.41
CA ILE A 91 -14.26 4.86 -30.87
C ILE A 91 -14.95 6.01 -30.14
N ASN A 92 -14.57 6.25 -28.89
CA ASN A 92 -15.12 7.34 -28.08
C ASN A 92 -13.96 8.25 -27.64
N LEU A 93 -14.05 9.53 -27.99
CA LEU A 93 -13.21 10.61 -27.47
C LEU A 93 -13.96 11.30 -26.33
N PHE A 94 -13.28 11.44 -25.20
CA PHE A 94 -13.74 12.20 -24.05
C PHE A 94 -12.90 13.47 -23.94
N THR A 95 -13.60 14.60 -23.88
CA THR A 95 -13.02 15.92 -23.63
C THR A 95 -13.79 16.61 -22.52
N GLU A 96 -13.29 17.77 -22.06
CA GLU A 96 -13.95 18.55 -21.02
C GLU A 96 -15.41 18.86 -21.41
N GLY A 97 -16.35 18.20 -20.72
CA GLY A 97 -17.79 18.38 -20.89
C GLY A 97 -18.44 17.72 -22.12
N ARG A 98 -17.69 16.98 -22.94
CA ARG A 98 -18.21 16.37 -24.18
C ARG A 98 -17.69 14.94 -24.36
N GLU A 99 -18.57 14.09 -24.88
CA GLU A 99 -18.18 12.80 -25.46
C GLU A 99 -18.53 12.85 -26.94
N ILE A 100 -17.53 12.54 -27.75
CA ILE A 100 -17.66 12.40 -29.20
C ILE A 100 -17.50 10.91 -29.49
N GLN A 101 -18.52 10.30 -30.06
CA GLN A 101 -18.53 8.88 -30.42
C GLN A 101 -18.53 8.73 -31.94
N LEU A 102 -17.61 7.94 -32.44
CA LEU A 102 -17.57 7.46 -33.81
C LEU A 102 -17.86 5.95 -33.80
N LYS A 103 -18.98 5.55 -34.42
CA LYS A 103 -19.42 4.16 -34.44
C LYS A 103 -19.79 3.69 -35.84
N TYR A 104 -19.33 2.52 -36.21
CA TYR A 104 -19.71 1.87 -37.46
C TYR A 104 -21.06 1.15 -37.30
N LYS A 105 -22.05 1.50 -38.13
CA LYS A 105 -23.39 0.89 -38.09
C LYS A 105 -24.01 0.82 -39.48
N LYS A 106 -24.41 -0.37 -39.91
CA LYS A 106 -25.09 -0.62 -41.21
C LYS A 106 -24.33 -0.05 -42.42
N GLY A 107 -23.01 -0.30 -42.49
CA GLY A 107 -22.20 0.07 -43.65
C GLY A 107 -21.71 1.52 -43.68
N GLN A 108 -22.01 2.32 -42.64
CA GLN A 108 -21.61 3.73 -42.57
C GLN A 108 -21.08 4.08 -41.18
N TRP A 109 -20.12 5.00 -41.13
CA TRP A 109 -19.68 5.62 -39.88
C TRP A 109 -20.66 6.69 -39.45
N LYS A 110 -21.04 6.69 -38.17
CA LYS A 110 -21.85 7.75 -37.57
C LYS A 110 -21.05 8.43 -36.47
N LEU A 111 -20.96 9.74 -36.59
CA LEU A 111 -20.44 10.63 -35.56
C LEU A 111 -21.62 11.14 -34.72
N SER A 112 -21.53 11.01 -33.40
CA SER A 112 -22.50 11.56 -32.47
C SER A 112 -21.77 12.28 -31.34
N GLN A 113 -22.39 13.34 -30.84
CA GLN A 113 -21.87 14.12 -29.74
C GLN A 113 -22.92 14.21 -28.64
N SER A 114 -22.50 13.95 -27.40
CA SER A 114 -23.36 14.06 -26.22
C SER A 114 -22.70 14.94 -25.17
N LYS A 115 -23.52 15.50 -24.27
CA LYS A 115 -23.01 16.13 -23.05
C LYS A 115 -22.47 15.03 -22.16
N HIS A 116 -21.17 15.06 -21.92
CA HIS A 116 -20.55 14.17 -20.95
C HIS A 116 -20.47 14.95 -19.63
N LYS A 117 -21.16 14.47 -18.59
CA LYS A 117 -20.90 14.96 -17.23
C LYS A 117 -19.49 14.50 -16.89
N SER A 118 -18.53 15.39 -17.05
CA SER A 118 -17.17 15.17 -16.63
C SER A 118 -17.19 14.84 -15.13
N ASN A 119 -16.78 13.61 -14.79
CA ASN A 119 -16.19 13.36 -13.48
C ASN A 119 -14.69 13.74 -13.47
N ALA A 120 -14.22 14.44 -14.50
CA ALA A 120 -12.99 15.23 -14.46
C ALA A 120 -13.35 16.53 -13.70
N VAL A 121 -12.82 16.81 -12.51
CA VAL A 121 -11.39 17.07 -12.27
C VAL A 121 -10.78 17.71 -13.52
N VAL A 122 -11.21 18.94 -13.80
CA VAL A 122 -10.47 19.88 -14.64
C VAL A 122 -9.06 19.95 -14.06
N GLN A 123 -8.12 19.19 -14.63
CA GLN A 123 -6.70 19.46 -14.49
C GLN A 123 -6.39 20.61 -15.44
N ALA A 124 -6.79 21.82 -15.04
CA ALA A 124 -6.34 23.05 -15.65
C ALA A 124 -4.83 23.16 -15.42
N LEU A 125 -4.04 23.09 -16.50
CA LEU A 125 -2.57 23.20 -16.53
C LEU A 125 -1.86 22.12 -15.66
N PRO A 126 -0.70 21.58 -16.06
CA PRO A 126 0.26 21.14 -15.07
C PRO A 126 0.80 22.43 -14.42
N GLN A 127 0.00 23.06 -13.54
CA GLN A 127 0.56 23.66 -12.34
C GLN A 127 1.28 22.52 -11.66
N SER A 128 2.55 22.31 -12.00
CA SER A 128 3.43 21.27 -11.49
C SER A 128 2.78 19.86 -11.46
N HIS A 129 3.33 18.91 -12.19
CA HIS A 129 3.15 17.50 -11.79
C HIS A 129 3.80 17.15 -10.43
N ASP A 130 4.05 18.14 -9.55
CA ASP A 130 3.67 17.98 -8.16
C ASP A 130 2.18 18.36 -8.00
N ARG A 131 1.28 17.38 -8.28
CA ARG A 131 0.50 16.96 -7.11
C ARG A 131 1.61 16.63 -6.15
N ASN A 132 1.93 17.55 -5.23
CA ASN A 132 2.76 17.24 -4.08
C ASN A 132 1.98 16.10 -3.44
N LYS A 133 2.21 14.86 -3.90
CA LYS A 133 1.86 13.63 -3.20
C LYS A 133 2.46 13.97 -1.88
N LYS A 134 1.63 14.28 -0.88
CA LYS A 134 2.09 14.81 0.39
C LYS A 134 3.26 13.94 0.80
N ARG A 135 4.48 14.44 0.59
CA ARG A 135 5.67 13.61 0.71
C ARG A 135 5.91 13.64 2.18
N TRP A 136 5.45 12.59 2.85
CA TRP A 136 5.52 12.51 4.29
C TRP A 136 6.97 12.57 4.78
N ILE A 137 7.91 12.16 3.91
CA ILE A 137 9.35 12.24 4.09
C ILE A 137 9.95 13.01 2.92
N ALA A 138 10.78 14.02 3.20
CA ALA A 138 11.53 14.73 2.18
C ALA A 138 12.66 13.84 1.61
N GLN A 139 12.93 13.92 0.32
CA GLN A 139 13.88 13.02 -0.35
C GLN A 139 15.35 13.35 -0.03
N ASP A 140 15.61 14.59 0.37
CA ASP A 140 16.92 15.15 0.71
C ASP A 140 17.37 14.82 2.14
N ARG A 141 16.58 14.06 2.91
CA ARG A 141 16.94 13.68 4.27
C ARG A 141 18.19 12.81 4.30
N LEU A 142 19.16 13.18 5.14
CA LEU A 142 20.46 12.51 5.26
C LEU A 142 20.32 11.02 5.62
N PHE A 143 19.37 10.64 6.48
CA PHE A 143 19.17 9.23 6.83
C PHE A 143 18.82 8.36 5.60
N LEU A 144 18.14 8.90 4.59
CA LEU A 144 17.85 8.15 3.35
C LEU A 144 19.12 7.84 2.58
N GLN A 145 20.08 8.76 2.56
CA GLN A 145 21.38 8.55 1.93
C GLN A 145 22.20 7.52 2.72
N LEU A 146 22.26 7.65 4.05
CA LEU A 146 23.00 6.74 4.93
C LEU A 146 22.45 5.30 4.87
N LEU A 147 21.14 5.15 4.68
CA LEU A 147 20.48 3.87 4.48
C LEU A 147 20.56 3.33 3.04
N GLY A 148 21.19 4.08 2.13
CA GLY A 148 21.36 3.71 0.73
C GLY A 148 20.06 3.72 -0.07
N ILE A 149 19.06 4.53 0.33
CA ILE A 149 17.83 4.76 -0.44
C ILE A 149 18.07 5.81 -1.53
N THR A 150 18.85 6.85 -1.20
CA THR A 150 19.26 7.91 -2.12
C THR A 150 20.76 7.93 -2.33
N ASP A 151 21.20 8.49 -3.46
CA ASP A 151 22.60 8.77 -3.74
C ASP A 151 23.06 10.11 -3.12
N GLN A 152 24.30 10.52 -3.41
CA GLN A 152 24.88 11.79 -2.92
C GLN A 152 24.18 13.05 -3.46
N LYS A 153 23.40 12.92 -4.54
CA LYS A 153 22.59 14.01 -5.11
C LYS A 153 21.14 13.96 -4.60
N HIS A 154 20.88 13.10 -3.61
CA HIS A 154 19.55 12.81 -3.08
C HIS A 154 18.59 12.19 -4.11
N GLU A 155 19.08 11.60 -5.19
CA GLU A 155 18.23 10.88 -6.15
C GLU A 155 17.96 9.46 -5.66
N ILE A 156 16.72 8.96 -5.83
CA ILE A 156 16.37 7.60 -5.41
C ILE A 156 17.14 6.59 -6.26
N ILE A 157 17.89 5.72 -5.59
CA ILE A 157 18.62 4.64 -6.25
C ILE A 157 17.60 3.68 -6.89
N PRO A 158 17.71 3.33 -8.19
CA PRO A 158 16.68 2.56 -8.89
C PRO A 158 16.30 1.23 -8.23
N SER A 159 17.28 0.50 -7.68
CA SER A 159 17.07 -0.75 -6.94
C SER A 159 16.29 -0.56 -5.63
N MET A 160 16.25 0.65 -5.11
CA MET A 160 15.62 1.02 -3.84
C MET A 160 14.27 1.73 -4.01
N ALA A 161 13.83 1.98 -5.24
CA ALA A 161 12.54 2.61 -5.54
C ALA A 161 11.34 1.88 -4.89
N ARG A 162 11.39 0.54 -4.81
CA ARG A 162 10.36 -0.27 -4.10
C ARG A 162 10.37 0.01 -2.60
N LYS A 163 11.55 0.07 -1.98
CA LYS A 163 11.70 0.36 -0.55
C LYS A 163 11.24 1.79 -0.24
N TRP A 164 11.59 2.76 -1.09
CA TRP A 164 11.12 4.15 -0.98
C TRP A 164 9.59 4.27 -0.97
N LYS A 165 8.92 3.57 -1.89
CA LYS A 165 7.45 3.51 -1.92
C LYS A 165 6.87 2.89 -0.64
N GLN A 166 7.47 1.82 -0.13
CA GLN A 166 7.06 1.18 1.12
C GLN A 166 7.18 2.14 2.32
N ILE A 167 8.30 2.86 2.43
CA ILE A 167 8.53 3.85 3.51
C ILE A 167 7.45 4.94 3.47
N ASN A 168 7.20 5.54 2.30
CA ASN A 168 6.22 6.61 2.20
C ASN A 168 4.80 6.15 2.51
N LYS A 169 4.40 4.96 2.03
CA LYS A 169 3.08 4.42 2.33
C LYS A 169 2.93 4.07 3.82
N PHE A 170 4.01 3.65 4.47
CA PHE A 170 4.01 3.39 5.91
C PHE A 170 3.77 4.68 6.69
N VAL A 171 4.53 5.72 6.38
CA VAL A 171 4.39 7.01 7.06
C VAL A 171 3.01 7.63 6.78
N GLU A 172 2.41 7.41 5.61
CA GLU A 172 1.02 7.81 5.33
C GLU A 172 0.02 7.16 6.30
N ILE A 173 0.11 5.84 6.48
CA ILE A 173 -0.79 5.10 7.40
C ILE A 173 -0.51 5.50 8.85
N PHE A 174 0.77 5.60 9.21
CA PHE A 174 1.22 6.05 10.53
C PHE A 174 0.66 7.45 10.86
N ALA A 175 0.79 8.40 9.94
CA ALA A 175 0.27 9.75 10.10
C ALA A 175 -1.25 9.78 10.35
N GLY A 176 -2.01 8.98 9.61
CA GLY A 176 -3.45 8.81 9.84
C GLY A 176 -3.76 8.23 11.22
N ALA A 177 -2.97 7.26 11.69
CA ALA A 177 -3.12 6.68 13.02
C ALA A 177 -2.80 7.67 14.15
N ILE A 178 -1.73 8.47 14.01
CA ILE A 178 -1.36 9.54 14.95
C ILE A 178 -2.49 10.57 15.07
N GLU A 179 -3.11 10.93 13.94
CA GLU A 179 -4.24 11.86 13.90
C GLU A 179 -5.49 11.27 14.57
N GLN A 180 -5.86 10.02 14.22
CA GLN A 180 -7.00 9.32 14.82
C GLN A 180 -6.85 9.17 16.34
N ALA A 181 -5.63 8.89 16.83
CA ALA A 181 -5.32 8.76 18.25
C ALA A 181 -5.11 10.09 18.98
N GLN A 182 -5.27 11.24 18.30
CA GLN A 182 -5.10 12.59 18.84
C GLN A 182 -3.73 12.82 19.49
N LEU A 183 -2.70 12.17 18.95
CA LEU A 183 -1.35 12.19 19.52
C LEU A 183 -0.59 13.49 19.23
N LYS A 184 -1.03 14.29 18.24
CA LYS A 184 -0.39 15.57 17.89
C LYS A 184 -0.47 16.65 18.98
N GLN A 185 -1.34 16.47 19.97
CA GLN A 185 -1.54 17.41 21.06
C GLN A 185 -0.68 17.09 22.29
N GLN A 186 0.13 16.03 22.23
CA GLN A 186 1.04 15.65 23.31
C GLN A 186 2.45 16.21 23.05
N GLY A 187 3.16 16.57 24.12
CA GLY A 187 4.56 17.00 24.04
C GLY A 187 5.47 15.84 23.66
N ASP A 188 5.68 14.92 24.59
CA ASP A 188 6.59 13.78 24.42
C ASP A 188 5.84 12.56 23.90
N LEU A 189 6.31 12.02 22.78
CA LEU A 189 5.76 10.81 22.15
C LEU A 189 6.78 9.67 22.15
N HIS A 190 6.45 8.58 22.83
CA HIS A 190 7.33 7.41 22.90
C HIS A 190 6.92 6.37 21.87
N VAL A 191 7.85 5.98 21.00
CA VAL A 191 7.63 4.97 19.96
C VAL A 191 8.63 3.83 20.14
N VAL A 192 8.14 2.61 20.04
CA VAL A 192 8.99 1.41 20.03
C VAL A 192 8.71 0.61 18.76
N ASP A 193 9.78 0.23 18.06
CA ASP A 193 9.74 -0.55 16.82
C ASP A 193 10.45 -1.89 17.02
N PHE A 194 9.69 -2.95 17.26
CA PHE A 194 10.19 -4.31 17.45
C PHE A 194 10.48 -4.99 16.11
N GLY A 195 11.73 -5.42 15.93
CA GLY A 195 12.19 -5.98 14.65
C GLY A 195 12.51 -4.87 13.64
N SER A 196 13.17 -3.81 14.11
CA SER A 196 13.48 -2.60 13.32
C SER A 196 14.42 -2.85 12.13
N GLY A 197 15.19 -3.95 12.12
CA GLY A 197 16.07 -4.31 11.02
C GLY A 197 17.12 -3.23 10.73
N LYS A 198 17.16 -2.74 9.49
CA LYS A 198 18.06 -1.64 9.08
C LYS A 198 17.54 -0.25 9.48
N GLY A 199 16.46 -0.15 10.26
CA GLY A 199 15.95 1.12 10.77
C GLY A 199 15.27 2.03 9.75
N TYR A 200 14.91 1.54 8.54
CA TYR A 200 14.25 2.36 7.52
C TYR A 200 12.98 3.06 8.01
N LEU A 201 12.10 2.30 8.66
CA LEU A 201 10.82 2.81 9.14
C LEU A 201 10.99 3.54 10.47
N THR A 202 11.88 3.06 11.33
CA THR A 202 12.23 3.71 12.59
C THR A 202 12.76 5.13 12.36
N CYS A 203 13.70 5.31 11.42
CA CYS A 203 14.23 6.63 11.05
C CYS A 203 13.16 7.50 10.37
N ALA A 204 12.32 6.92 9.51
CA ALA A 204 11.25 7.65 8.84
C ALA A 204 10.16 8.12 9.81
N VAL A 205 9.80 7.31 10.82
CA VAL A 205 8.87 7.70 11.88
C VAL A 205 9.44 8.85 12.69
N TYR A 206 10.72 8.76 13.08
CA TYR A 206 11.39 9.84 13.82
C TYR A 206 11.40 11.15 13.01
N ASP A 207 11.84 11.09 11.74
CA ASP A 207 11.86 12.25 10.84
C ASP A 207 10.48 12.87 10.64
N TYR A 208 9.46 12.04 10.43
CA TYR A 208 8.08 12.49 10.28
C TYR A 208 7.58 13.21 11.54
N LEU A 209 7.78 12.62 12.71
CA LEU A 209 7.31 13.19 13.99
C LEU A 209 8.02 14.51 14.29
N LEU A 210 9.33 14.61 14.05
CA LEU A 210 10.07 15.88 14.13
C LEU A 210 9.50 16.93 13.16
N GLY A 211 9.20 16.53 11.92
CA GLY A 211 8.54 17.39 10.92
C GLY A 211 7.11 17.81 11.29
N GLN A 212 6.51 17.22 12.34
CA GLN A 212 5.24 17.64 12.91
C GLN A 212 5.41 18.45 14.20
N HIS A 213 6.62 18.91 14.50
CA HIS A 213 6.96 19.69 15.69
C HIS A 213 6.64 18.97 17.01
N LEU A 214 6.69 17.64 17.00
CA LEU A 214 6.58 16.82 18.21
C LEU A 214 7.97 16.56 18.80
N GLN A 215 8.02 16.06 20.04
CA GLN A 215 9.25 15.59 20.69
C GLN A 215 9.23 14.05 20.75
N PRO A 216 9.71 13.36 19.69
CA PRO A 216 9.65 11.92 19.63
C PRO A 216 10.84 11.27 20.36
N HIS A 217 10.56 10.29 21.20
CA HIS A 217 11.54 9.33 21.73
C HIS A 217 11.31 7.99 21.05
N VAL A 218 12.15 7.65 20.07
CA VAL A 218 11.97 6.45 19.25
C VAL A 218 13.06 5.44 19.58
N THR A 219 12.67 4.21 19.87
CA THR A 219 13.60 3.09 20.06
C THR A 219 13.32 1.97 19.08
N GLY A 220 14.29 1.67 18.22
CA GLY A 220 14.29 0.46 17.41
C GLY A 220 14.90 -0.71 18.20
N VAL A 221 14.22 -1.85 18.23
CA VAL A 221 14.72 -3.08 18.86
C VAL A 221 15.09 -4.07 17.76
N GLU A 222 16.32 -4.58 17.79
CA GLU A 222 16.84 -5.51 16.77
C GLU A 222 17.78 -6.54 17.42
N LEU A 223 17.70 -7.79 16.96
CA LEU A 223 18.47 -8.91 17.52
C LEU A 223 19.97 -8.84 17.17
N ARG A 224 20.29 -8.40 15.95
CA ARG A 224 21.66 -8.44 15.42
C ARG A 224 22.43 -7.20 15.82
N GLU A 225 23.47 -7.39 16.63
CA GLU A 225 24.38 -6.34 17.10
C GLU A 225 24.93 -5.46 15.96
N GLU A 226 25.33 -6.06 14.84
CA GLU A 226 25.86 -5.33 13.68
C GLU A 226 24.83 -4.35 13.08
N LEU A 227 23.55 -4.74 13.05
CA LEU A 227 22.49 -3.84 12.60
C LEU A 227 22.19 -2.74 13.62
N VAL A 228 22.25 -3.07 14.91
CA VAL A 228 22.09 -2.08 15.98
C VAL A 228 23.18 -1.02 15.88
N LYS A 229 24.46 -1.42 15.77
CA LYS A 229 25.59 -0.49 15.58
C LYS A 229 25.44 0.34 14.31
N PHE A 230 25.05 -0.29 13.20
CA PHE A 230 24.77 0.43 11.95
C PHE A 230 23.68 1.49 12.13
N CYS A 231 22.55 1.13 12.73
CA CYS A 231 21.43 2.04 12.94
C CYS A 231 21.75 3.16 13.94
N GLN A 232 22.50 2.89 15.00
CA GLN A 232 23.01 3.92 15.93
C GLN A 232 23.90 4.93 15.19
N ASN A 233 24.80 4.45 14.34
CA ASN A 233 25.66 5.32 13.52
C ASN A 233 24.83 6.18 12.54
N VAL A 234 23.80 5.61 11.93
CA VAL A 234 22.86 6.36 11.07
C VAL A 234 22.16 7.46 11.86
N ALA A 235 21.63 7.15 13.05
CA ALA A 235 20.95 8.13 13.91
C ALA A 235 21.91 9.25 14.33
N GLN A 236 23.14 8.91 14.73
CA GLN A 236 24.17 9.87 15.12
C GLN A 236 24.54 10.81 13.96
N GLN A 237 24.82 10.28 12.78
CA GLN A 237 25.18 11.09 11.61
C GLN A 237 24.02 11.95 11.11
N ALA A 238 22.77 11.48 11.27
CA ALA A 238 21.58 12.24 10.92
C ALA A 238 21.21 13.32 11.95
N GLY A 239 21.90 13.39 13.10
CA GLY A 239 21.57 14.32 14.20
C GLY A 239 20.26 13.97 14.90
N TYR A 240 19.92 12.68 14.99
CA TYR A 240 18.68 12.20 15.57
C TYR A 240 18.89 11.82 17.05
N ASP A 241 18.99 12.85 17.90
CA ASP A 241 19.39 12.71 19.31
C ASP A 241 18.48 11.81 20.16
N GLN A 242 17.19 11.72 19.81
CA GLN A 242 16.19 10.93 20.54
C GLN A 242 15.78 9.66 19.77
N LEU A 243 16.58 9.25 18.79
CA LEU A 243 16.45 7.97 18.09
C LEU A 243 17.54 7.00 18.59
N ASN A 244 17.13 5.96 19.30
CA ASN A 244 18.03 4.95 19.85
C ASN A 244 17.74 3.57 19.26
N PHE A 245 18.74 2.68 19.35
CA PHE A 245 18.57 1.27 18.99
C PHE A 245 19.09 0.37 20.10
N PHE A 246 18.27 -0.61 20.47
CA PHE A 246 18.55 -1.57 21.53
C PHE A 246 18.77 -2.97 20.94
N GLN A 247 19.84 -3.64 21.37
CA GLN A 247 20.11 -5.02 20.99
C GLN A 247 19.26 -5.98 21.82
N GLY A 248 18.30 -6.63 21.17
CA GLY A 248 17.45 -7.62 21.80
C GLY A 248 16.16 -7.86 21.03
N ASP A 249 15.18 -8.41 21.72
CA ASP A 249 13.81 -8.55 21.25
C ASP A 249 12.80 -8.00 22.26
N VAL A 250 11.52 -8.16 21.92
CA VAL A 250 10.37 -7.75 22.72
C VAL A 250 10.30 -8.36 24.13
N ARG A 251 11.00 -9.46 24.40
CA ARG A 251 11.07 -10.08 25.73
C ARG A 251 12.23 -9.55 26.57
N SER A 252 13.20 -8.89 25.94
CA SER A 252 14.37 -8.32 26.62
C SER A 252 14.31 -6.81 26.80
N TYR A 253 13.51 -6.13 25.96
CA TYR A 253 13.33 -4.68 26.03
C TYR A 253 12.04 -4.34 26.78
N PHE A 254 12.17 -3.69 27.92
CA PHE A 254 11.06 -3.32 28.80
C PHE A 254 10.93 -1.79 28.86
N PRO A 255 10.24 -1.15 27.89
CA PRO A 255 10.01 0.28 27.95
C PRO A 255 9.07 0.61 29.12
N GLU A 256 9.39 1.67 29.86
CA GLU A 256 8.52 2.17 30.94
C GLU A 256 7.21 2.76 30.38
N LYS A 257 7.29 3.39 29.21
CA LYS A 257 6.18 4.03 28.51
C LYS A 257 6.32 3.84 27.00
N THR A 258 5.19 3.61 26.33
CA THR A 258 5.08 3.56 24.87
C THR A 258 3.73 4.12 24.44
N ASP A 259 3.71 5.17 23.62
CA ASP A 259 2.50 5.73 23.02
C ASP A 259 2.17 5.05 21.68
N VAL A 260 3.21 4.62 20.94
CA VAL A 260 3.07 3.90 19.68
C VAL A 260 3.97 2.67 19.65
N MET A 261 3.37 1.49 19.41
CA MET A 261 4.09 0.23 19.26
C MET A 261 4.02 -0.25 17.81
N ILE A 262 5.19 -0.52 17.22
CA ILE A 262 5.35 -1.00 15.85
C ILE A 262 6.02 -2.38 15.90
N ALA A 263 5.54 -3.32 15.08
CA ALA A 263 6.11 -4.65 14.94
C ALA A 263 5.86 -5.20 13.53
N LEU A 264 6.69 -4.81 12.56
CA LEU A 264 6.47 -5.20 11.15
C LEU A 264 7.28 -6.42 10.70
N HIS A 265 8.36 -6.72 11.40
CA HIS A 265 9.19 -7.91 11.14
C HIS A 265 9.35 -8.81 12.36
N ALA A 266 8.61 -8.53 13.44
CA ALA A 266 8.48 -9.46 14.55
C ALA A 266 7.71 -10.69 14.05
N CYS A 267 8.42 -11.80 13.81
CA CYS A 267 7.83 -13.01 13.25
C CYS A 267 7.02 -13.81 14.28
N ASP A 268 5.93 -14.43 13.82
CA ASP A 268 5.17 -15.44 14.57
C ASP A 268 4.74 -14.92 15.96
N VAL A 269 5.06 -15.64 17.04
CA VAL A 269 4.68 -15.24 18.40
C VAL A 269 5.33 -13.93 18.87
N ALA A 270 6.42 -13.47 18.23
CA ALA A 270 7.02 -12.18 18.58
C ALA A 270 6.06 -11.02 18.31
N THR A 271 5.18 -11.13 17.31
CA THR A 271 4.09 -10.15 17.10
C THR A 271 3.14 -10.14 18.30
N ASP A 272 2.83 -11.31 18.87
CA ASP A 272 1.91 -11.43 20.00
C ASP A 272 2.48 -10.81 21.29
N PHE A 273 3.77 -11.03 21.56
CA PHE A 273 4.46 -10.33 22.66
C PHE A 273 4.50 -8.81 22.46
N ALA A 274 4.64 -8.34 21.22
CA ALA A 274 4.66 -6.92 20.90
C ALA A 274 3.27 -6.29 21.11
N ILE A 275 2.21 -6.93 20.61
CA ILE A 275 0.83 -6.52 20.84
C ILE A 275 0.53 -6.49 22.34
N HIS A 276 0.88 -7.55 23.08
CA HIS A 276 0.71 -7.62 24.53
C HIS A 276 1.43 -6.47 25.24
N THR A 277 2.67 -6.17 24.87
CA THR A 277 3.42 -5.03 25.41
C THR A 277 2.73 -3.70 25.14
N GLY A 278 2.20 -3.51 23.92
CA GLY A 278 1.40 -2.33 23.56
C GLY A 278 0.15 -2.18 24.42
N ILE A 279 -0.62 -3.25 24.60
CA ILE A 279 -1.83 -3.26 25.44
C ILE A 279 -1.47 -2.97 26.90
N ARG A 280 -0.49 -3.68 27.46
CA ARG A 280 -0.06 -3.57 28.86
C ARG A 280 0.42 -2.17 29.21
N LEU A 281 1.18 -1.53 28.31
CA LEU A 281 1.66 -0.15 28.49
C LEU A 281 0.64 0.91 28.05
N GLY A 282 -0.53 0.48 27.57
CA GLY A 282 -1.60 1.37 27.18
C GLY A 282 -1.31 2.22 25.94
N ALA A 283 -0.47 1.73 25.03
CA ALA A 283 -0.12 2.39 23.78
C ALA A 283 -1.38 2.84 23.04
N LYS A 284 -1.38 4.06 22.51
CA LYS A 284 -2.53 4.62 21.79
C LYS A 284 -2.61 4.11 20.36
N VAL A 285 -1.48 3.71 19.78
CA VAL A 285 -1.39 3.14 18.44
C VAL A 285 -0.57 1.86 18.47
N ILE A 286 -1.07 0.81 17.84
CA ILE A 286 -0.40 -0.47 17.62
C ILE A 286 -0.41 -0.76 16.11
N MET A 287 0.76 -1.01 15.52
CA MET A 287 0.93 -1.29 14.09
C MET A 287 1.76 -2.55 13.89
N CYS A 288 1.13 -3.61 13.39
CA CYS A 288 1.81 -4.89 13.17
C CYS A 288 1.67 -5.34 11.72
N ALA A 289 2.75 -5.84 11.11
CA ALA A 289 2.68 -6.55 9.84
C ALA A 289 2.96 -8.03 10.11
N PRO A 290 1.92 -8.82 10.42
CA PRO A 290 2.09 -10.23 10.73
C PRO A 290 2.61 -10.94 9.49
N CYS A 291 3.71 -11.68 9.66
CA CYS A 291 4.35 -12.34 8.53
C CYS A 291 4.41 -13.85 8.66
N CYS A 292 4.31 -14.42 9.86
CA CYS A 292 4.44 -15.87 10.06
C CYS A 292 3.32 -16.36 11.00
N HIS A 293 2.90 -17.61 10.80
CA HIS A 293 1.75 -18.22 11.48
C HIS A 293 2.11 -19.65 11.94
N LYS A 294 3.33 -19.83 12.44
CA LYS A 294 3.88 -21.14 12.83
C LYS A 294 3.20 -21.68 14.09
N GLU A 295 2.69 -20.81 14.97
CA GLU A 295 1.89 -21.25 16.12
C GLU A 295 0.57 -21.90 15.68
N LEU A 296 -0.18 -21.23 14.81
CA LEU A 296 -1.55 -21.63 14.47
C LEU A 296 -1.62 -22.69 13.39
N ARG A 297 -0.74 -22.62 12.39
CA ARG A 297 -0.81 -23.51 11.22
C ARG A 297 -0.79 -25.01 11.57
N PRO A 298 0.04 -25.51 12.51
CA PRO A 298 0.04 -26.92 12.90
C PRO A 298 -1.21 -27.35 13.68
N GLN A 299 -1.89 -26.41 14.34
CA GLN A 299 -3.11 -26.68 15.11
C GLN A 299 -4.37 -26.64 14.24
N LEU A 300 -4.30 -26.02 13.07
CA LEU A 300 -5.47 -25.77 12.22
C LEU A 300 -6.08 -27.07 11.72
N GLN A 301 -7.24 -27.41 12.27
CA GLN A 301 -8.08 -28.50 11.81
C GLN A 301 -9.13 -27.95 10.85
N ALA A 302 -9.16 -28.49 9.62
CA ALA A 302 -10.15 -28.08 8.64
C ALA A 302 -11.55 -28.59 9.06
N PRO A 303 -12.54 -27.69 9.26
CA PRO A 303 -13.93 -28.08 9.48
C PRO A 303 -14.44 -28.94 8.31
N GLN A 304 -15.38 -29.84 8.58
CA GLN A 304 -15.83 -30.84 7.59
C GLN A 304 -16.20 -30.23 6.22
N VAL A 305 -16.92 -29.10 6.22
CA VAL A 305 -17.33 -28.40 5.00
C VAL A 305 -16.15 -27.78 4.24
N LEU A 306 -15.09 -27.36 4.96
CA LEU A 306 -13.92 -26.69 4.37
C LEU A 306 -12.78 -27.67 4.03
N LYS A 307 -12.84 -28.93 4.48
CA LYS A 307 -11.81 -29.96 4.19
C LYS A 307 -11.44 -30.05 2.70
N PRO A 308 -12.40 -30.09 1.74
CA PRO A 308 -12.05 -30.18 0.32
C PRO A 308 -11.27 -28.97 -0.22
N MET A 309 -11.41 -27.80 0.40
CA MET A 309 -10.68 -26.58 0.04
C MET A 309 -9.32 -26.50 0.76
N LEU A 310 -9.29 -26.84 2.05
CA LEU A 310 -8.09 -26.71 2.88
C LEU A 310 -7.12 -27.89 2.75
N GLN A 311 -7.46 -28.94 1.99
CA GLN A 311 -6.49 -29.98 1.62
C GLN A 311 -5.33 -29.44 0.76
N PHE A 312 -5.55 -28.32 0.04
CA PHE A 312 -4.51 -27.69 -0.76
C PHE A 312 -3.65 -26.78 0.13
N GLY A 313 -2.35 -27.07 0.22
CA GLY A 313 -1.43 -26.41 1.16
C GLY A 313 -1.37 -24.88 1.03
N VAL A 314 -1.60 -24.33 -0.17
CA VAL A 314 -1.67 -22.87 -0.40
C VAL A 314 -2.90 -22.27 0.29
N HIS A 315 -4.08 -22.88 0.14
CA HIS A 315 -5.30 -22.43 0.79
C HIS A 315 -5.23 -22.60 2.31
N ALA A 316 -4.68 -23.72 2.80
CA ALA A 316 -4.43 -23.93 4.22
C ALA A 316 -3.50 -22.85 4.81
N GLY A 317 -2.44 -22.48 4.07
CA GLY A 317 -1.53 -21.41 4.46
C GLY A 317 -2.22 -20.05 4.56
N GLN A 318 -3.01 -19.69 3.55
CA GLN A 318 -3.79 -18.44 3.53
C GLN A 318 -4.86 -18.41 4.63
N GLN A 319 -5.51 -19.55 4.90
CA GLN A 319 -6.50 -19.66 5.97
C GLN A 319 -5.86 -19.49 7.35
N ALA A 320 -4.68 -20.09 7.57
CA ALA A 320 -3.92 -19.91 8.81
C ALA A 320 -3.50 -18.45 9.01
N GLU A 321 -3.07 -17.77 7.94
CA GLU A 321 -2.77 -16.34 7.95
C GLU A 321 -4.00 -15.51 8.34
N MET A 322 -5.12 -15.68 7.62
CA MET A 322 -6.36 -14.95 7.89
C MET A 322 -6.87 -15.19 9.31
N LEU A 323 -6.83 -16.44 9.78
CA LEU A 323 -7.27 -16.79 11.13
C LEU A 323 -6.38 -16.12 12.18
N THR A 324 -5.06 -16.19 12.04
CA THR A 324 -4.12 -15.57 12.99
C THR A 324 -4.34 -14.06 13.09
N ASP A 325 -4.45 -13.39 11.95
CA ASP A 325 -4.62 -11.93 11.92
C ASP A 325 -5.98 -11.53 12.50
N THR A 326 -7.02 -12.33 12.24
CA THR A 326 -8.36 -12.12 12.80
C THR A 326 -8.37 -12.29 14.31
N LEU A 327 -7.75 -13.33 14.86
CA LEU A 327 -7.69 -13.54 16.31
C LEU A 327 -6.94 -12.40 17.00
N ARG A 328 -5.81 -11.95 16.45
CA ARG A 328 -5.07 -10.78 16.95
C ARG A 328 -5.93 -9.51 16.92
N ALA A 329 -6.65 -9.29 15.82
CA ALA A 329 -7.52 -8.12 15.69
C ALA A 329 -8.70 -8.14 16.66
N LEU A 330 -9.35 -9.29 16.84
CA LEU A 330 -10.43 -9.46 17.81
C LEU A 330 -9.93 -9.29 19.25
N LEU A 331 -8.76 -9.83 19.58
CA LEU A 331 -8.15 -9.63 20.91
C LEU A 331 -7.85 -8.14 21.15
N LEU A 332 -7.31 -7.41 20.17
CA LEU A 332 -7.15 -5.96 20.27
C LEU A 332 -8.49 -5.24 20.49
N GLN A 333 -9.53 -5.61 19.76
CA GLN A 333 -10.87 -5.03 19.93
C GLN A 333 -11.46 -5.32 21.31
N ALA A 334 -11.34 -6.55 21.81
CA ALA A 334 -11.79 -6.93 23.14
C ALA A 334 -11.11 -6.08 24.24
N TYR A 335 -9.86 -5.64 23.99
CA TYR A 335 -9.07 -4.81 24.90
C TYR A 335 -9.11 -3.31 24.55
N GLY A 336 -10.15 -2.86 23.83
CA GLY A 336 -10.47 -1.44 23.69
C GLY A 336 -9.81 -0.72 22.53
N TYR A 337 -9.36 -1.44 21.51
CA TYR A 337 -8.78 -0.85 20.31
C TYR A 337 -9.76 -0.93 19.14
N GLU A 338 -9.96 0.19 18.45
CA GLU A 338 -10.50 0.15 17.09
C GLU A 338 -9.42 -0.45 16.18
N THR A 339 -9.71 -1.61 15.59
CA THR A 339 -8.73 -2.37 14.82
C THR A 339 -9.14 -2.51 13.36
N LYS A 340 -8.18 -2.33 12.46
CA LYS A 340 -8.31 -2.46 11.00
C LYS A 340 -7.24 -3.42 10.49
N VAL A 341 -7.65 -4.39 9.66
CA VAL A 341 -6.74 -5.23 8.88
C VAL A 341 -6.77 -4.71 7.45
N LEU A 342 -5.67 -4.11 7.00
CA LEU A 342 -5.59 -3.37 5.74
C LEU A 342 -4.40 -3.80 4.89
N GLU A 343 -4.50 -3.55 3.59
CA GLU A 343 -3.39 -3.76 2.66
C GLU A 343 -2.41 -2.59 2.73
N PHE A 344 -1.18 -2.89 3.13
CA PHE A 344 -0.09 -1.95 3.33
C PHE A 344 0.54 -1.49 2.00
N VAL A 345 0.78 -2.42 1.07
CA VAL A 345 1.38 -2.14 -0.25
C VAL A 345 0.82 -3.10 -1.31
N SER A 346 0.84 -2.69 -2.59
CA SER A 346 0.36 -3.53 -3.70
C SER A 346 1.00 -4.93 -3.72
N LEU A 347 0.20 -5.95 -4.04
CA LEU A 347 0.60 -7.35 -4.18
C LEU A 347 1.72 -7.57 -5.20
N GLU A 348 1.86 -6.67 -6.18
CA GLU A 348 2.99 -6.63 -7.13
C GLU A 348 4.35 -6.52 -6.43
N HIS A 349 4.36 -6.20 -5.13
CA HIS A 349 5.54 -5.83 -4.37
C HIS A 349 5.70 -6.59 -3.06
N THR A 350 4.91 -7.63 -2.75
CA THR A 350 5.16 -8.59 -1.64
C THR A 350 3.99 -9.59 -1.54
N SER A 351 4.29 -10.86 -1.23
CA SER A 351 3.26 -11.86 -0.91
C SER A 351 2.65 -11.69 0.49
N LYS A 352 3.24 -10.82 1.32
CA LYS A 352 2.77 -10.44 2.66
C LYS A 352 2.52 -8.94 2.67
N ASN A 353 1.26 -8.56 2.50
CA ASN A 353 0.85 -7.17 2.31
C ASN A 353 -0.14 -6.67 3.35
N LYS A 354 -0.46 -7.44 4.39
CA LYS A 354 -1.42 -7.05 5.43
C LYS A 354 -0.75 -6.32 6.59
N MET A 355 -1.49 -5.39 7.18
CA MET A 355 -1.14 -4.69 8.41
C MET A 355 -2.35 -4.66 9.33
N ILE A 356 -2.13 -4.97 10.60
CA ILE A 356 -3.07 -4.74 11.68
C ILE A 356 -2.73 -3.35 12.26
N LEU A 357 -3.66 -2.41 12.10
CA LEU A 357 -3.61 -1.09 12.72
C LEU A 357 -4.66 -1.03 13.82
N ALA A 358 -4.25 -0.71 15.04
CA ALA A 358 -5.13 -0.59 16.18
C ALA A 358 -4.95 0.77 16.87
N THR A 359 -6.04 1.49 17.10
CA THR A 359 -6.05 2.78 17.81
C THR A 359 -6.91 2.66 19.07
N ARG A 360 -6.35 3.05 20.22
CA ARG A 360 -7.03 2.92 21.51
C ARG A 360 -8.25 3.83 21.59
N GLN A 361 -9.38 3.28 22.01
CA GLN A 361 -10.62 4.02 22.19
C GLN A 361 -10.65 4.69 23.58
N GLN A 362 -11.10 5.94 23.64
CA GLN A 362 -11.28 6.65 24.90
C GLN A 362 -12.42 6.07 25.76
N SER A 363 -13.38 5.40 25.13
CA SER A 363 -14.56 4.81 25.79
C SER A 363 -14.31 3.44 26.42
N PHE A 364 -13.10 2.88 26.32
CA PHE A 364 -12.80 1.57 26.89
C PHE A 364 -12.87 1.60 28.42
N LYS A 365 -13.69 0.71 28.99
CA LYS A 365 -13.87 0.58 30.45
C LYS A 365 -13.50 -0.80 30.97
N GLN A 366 -13.86 -1.83 30.23
CA GLN A 366 -13.65 -3.24 30.58
C GLN A 366 -13.52 -4.06 29.31
N VAL A 367 -12.92 -5.24 29.43
CA VAL A 367 -12.75 -6.19 28.33
C VAL A 367 -14.13 -6.61 27.78
N ASP A 368 -14.27 -6.60 26.45
CA ASP A 368 -15.53 -7.00 25.79
C ASP A 368 -15.64 -8.52 25.70
N GLN A 369 -16.47 -9.09 26.58
CA GLN A 369 -16.68 -10.54 26.65
C GLN A 369 -17.32 -11.11 25.38
N ASN A 370 -18.17 -10.35 24.67
CA ASN A 370 -18.79 -10.83 23.44
C ASN A 370 -17.76 -11.08 22.34
N ILE A 371 -16.72 -10.23 22.28
CA ILE A 371 -15.62 -10.39 21.33
C ILE A 371 -14.72 -11.57 21.74
N LEU A 372 -14.49 -11.77 23.04
CA LEU A 372 -13.78 -12.96 23.53
C LEU A 372 -14.53 -14.25 23.22
N ASP A 373 -15.86 -14.24 23.26
CA ASP A 373 -16.67 -15.40 22.89
C ASP A 373 -16.55 -15.68 21.38
N GLN A 374 -16.48 -14.65 20.52
CA GLN A 374 -16.18 -14.82 19.09
C GLN A 374 -14.79 -15.42 18.84
N VAL A 375 -13.78 -14.98 19.59
CA VAL A 375 -12.43 -15.57 19.58
C VAL A 375 -12.50 -17.06 19.91
N GLN A 376 -13.22 -17.43 20.98
CA GLN A 376 -13.37 -18.82 21.40
C GLN A 376 -14.14 -19.67 20.37
N GLN A 377 -15.18 -19.11 19.75
CA GLN A 377 -15.93 -19.78 18.68
C GLN A 377 -15.05 -20.06 17.46
N LEU A 378 -14.25 -19.08 17.01
CA LEU A 378 -13.31 -19.27 15.90
C LEU A 378 -12.25 -20.31 16.22
N LYS A 379 -11.68 -20.25 17.43
CA LYS A 379 -10.72 -21.25 17.90
C LYS A 379 -11.32 -22.66 17.89
N THR A 380 -12.52 -22.81 18.44
CA THR A 380 -13.23 -24.10 18.49
C THR A 380 -13.53 -24.62 17.09
N PHE A 381 -13.99 -23.75 16.19
CA PHE A 381 -14.31 -24.11 14.81
C PHE A 381 -13.09 -24.65 14.04
N TYR A 382 -11.91 -24.08 14.26
CA TYR A 382 -10.66 -24.50 13.61
C TYR A 382 -9.78 -25.43 14.47
N GLY A 383 -10.25 -25.89 15.63
CA GLY A 383 -9.48 -26.75 16.53
C GLY A 383 -8.22 -26.11 17.12
N ILE A 384 -8.20 -24.78 17.28
CA ILE A 384 -7.06 -24.04 17.85
C ILE A 384 -7.13 -24.14 19.38
N GLU A 385 -6.13 -24.78 19.99
CA GLU A 385 -6.07 -24.96 21.44
C GLU A 385 -5.42 -23.75 22.11
N LYS A 386 -4.26 -23.33 21.58
CA LYS A 386 -3.44 -22.25 22.14
C LYS A 386 -3.18 -21.13 21.15
N HIS A 387 -3.19 -19.90 21.67
CA HIS A 387 -2.81 -18.68 20.97
C HIS A 387 -2.02 -17.80 21.94
N THR A 388 -0.77 -17.46 21.62
CA THR A 388 0.17 -16.81 22.57
C THR A 388 -0.38 -15.49 23.09
N LEU A 389 -0.94 -14.62 22.24
CA LEU A 389 -1.50 -13.34 22.70
C LEU A 389 -2.64 -13.52 23.71
N GLU A 390 -3.49 -14.54 23.52
CA GLU A 390 -4.62 -14.78 24.42
C GLU A 390 -4.13 -15.26 25.79
N LEU A 391 -3.11 -16.14 25.80
CA LEU A 391 -2.49 -16.61 27.03
C LEU A 391 -1.83 -15.46 27.78
N LEU A 392 -1.07 -14.61 27.09
CA LEU A 392 -0.43 -13.42 27.66
C LEU A 392 -1.46 -12.48 28.30
N LEU A 393 -2.56 -12.20 27.60
CA LEU A 393 -3.62 -11.31 28.09
C LEU A 393 -4.40 -11.89 29.29
N LYS A 394 -4.34 -13.20 29.51
CA LYS A 394 -4.93 -13.89 30.67
C LYS A 394 -3.91 -14.15 31.79
N ASP A 395 -2.71 -13.60 31.68
CA ASP A 395 -1.59 -13.85 32.60
C ASP A 395 -1.25 -15.36 32.75
N LEU A 396 -1.50 -16.15 31.71
CA LEU A 396 -1.22 -17.58 31.68
C LEU A 396 0.22 -17.85 31.23
N PRO A 397 0.84 -18.97 31.66
CA PRO A 397 2.19 -19.31 31.26
C PRO A 397 2.33 -19.47 29.75
N VAL A 398 3.36 -18.84 29.18
CA VAL A 398 3.79 -19.03 27.79
C VAL A 398 5.25 -19.47 27.78
N ASP A 399 5.62 -20.34 26.84
CA ASP A 399 7.02 -20.70 26.64
C ASP A 399 7.77 -19.51 26.03
N GLN A 400 8.57 -18.86 26.87
CA GLN A 400 9.33 -17.66 26.51
C GLN A 400 10.41 -17.93 25.46
N LYS A 401 10.77 -19.19 25.19
CA LYS A 401 11.77 -19.56 24.17
C LYS A 401 11.18 -19.78 22.77
N ILE A 402 9.85 -19.85 22.63
CA ILE A 402 9.20 -20.01 21.32
C ILE A 402 9.50 -18.77 20.47
N GLY A 403 9.97 -18.98 19.24
CA GLY A 403 10.27 -17.90 18.30
C GLY A 403 11.59 -17.14 18.54
N CYS A 404 12.44 -17.53 19.50
CA CYS A 404 13.78 -16.95 19.68
C CYS A 404 14.77 -17.24 18.52
N ALA A 405 14.46 -18.22 17.65
CA ALA A 405 15.39 -18.74 16.63
C ALA A 405 14.85 -18.68 15.19
N CYS A 406 14.03 -17.67 14.85
CA CYS A 406 13.58 -17.47 13.48
C CYS A 406 14.53 -16.58 12.66
#